data_AF-A0A1B9B9I2-F1
#
_entry.id   AF-A0A1B9B9I2-F1
#
_cell.length_a   1.000
_cell.length_b   1.000
_cell.length_c   1.000
_cell.angle_alpha   90.00
_cell.angle_beta   90.00
_cell.angle_gamma   90.00
#
_symmetry.space_group_name_H-M   'P 1'
#
loop_
_entity.id
_entity.type
_entity.pdbx_description
1 polymer ?
#
loop_
_entity_poly.entity_id
_entity_poly.type
_entity_poly.pdbx_seq_one_letter_code
_entity_poly.pdbx_strand_id
1 'polypeptide(L)'
;MMFYLAIAFLFLVSLVVFMWREAQRNEVLADVLTFPHYPWQKPLTIFFISDIHRRTIHPSIIEQVKGRTDIVIIGGDLAEKGVPLERISRNLESLKQVAPVFFVWGNNDYEIPSAELSKLFQEQGIHVLRNDSFCLSADVTDDSSVYLIGVDDVSKGNSCKTSAFKEVRNEAFKILVSHNPIFRNKLTAADDVSLFLSGHTHGGQIRFLGFGPYKKGGWERQGEMEVLVSNGYGTSGVPLRLGAKAETHLITIKKE
;
A
#
# COMPACT_ATOMS: atom_id res chain seq x y z
N MET A 1 32.05 8.89 36.27
CA MET A 1 31.78 9.48 34.93
C MET A 1 31.87 8.44 33.81
N MET A 2 32.99 7.73 33.62
CA MET A 2 33.13 6.73 32.54
C MET A 2 32.09 5.59 32.57
N PHE A 3 31.71 5.10 33.75
CA PHE A 3 30.69 4.06 33.89
C PHE A 3 29.30 4.48 33.36
N TYR A 4 28.84 5.69 33.70
CA TYR A 4 27.57 6.23 33.22
C TYR A 4 27.59 6.50 31.71
N LEU A 5 28.74 6.95 31.18
CA LEU A 5 28.93 7.11 29.73
C LEU A 5 28.84 5.77 29.00
N ALA A 6 29.41 4.69 29.57
CA ALA A 6 29.31 3.35 29.01
C ALA A 6 27.86 2.84 28.99
N ILE A 7 27.09 3.04 30.06
CA ILE A 7 25.67 2.66 30.11
C ILE A 7 24.85 3.43 29.07
N ALA A 8 25.03 4.75 28.98
CA ALA A 8 24.32 5.58 28.01
C ALA A 8 24.63 5.15 26.57
N PHE A 9 25.89 4.82 26.28
CA PHE A 9 26.32 4.29 24.99
C PHE A 9 25.65 2.95 24.67
N LEU A 10 25.66 1.99 25.61
CA LEU A 10 25.02 0.69 25.42
C LEU A 10 23.51 0.82 25.20
N PHE A 11 22.86 1.73 25.92
CA PHE A 11 21.44 2.02 25.72
C PHE A 11 21.17 2.58 24.33
N LEU A 12 21.96 3.56 23.87
CA LEU A 12 21.82 4.13 22.53
C LEU A 12 22.01 3.08 21.43
N VAL A 13 23.04 2.24 21.54
CA VAL A 13 23.28 1.13 20.61
C VAL A 13 22.10 0.16 20.61
N SER A 14 21.60 -0.21 21.78
CA SER A 14 20.45 -1.11 21.91
C SER A 14 19.18 -0.52 21.28
N LEU A 15 18.95 0.79 21.46
CA LEU A 15 17.84 1.50 20.84
C LEU A 15 17.95 1.52 19.32
N VAL A 16 19.13 1.83 18.76
CA VAL A 16 19.35 1.81 17.31
C VAL A 16 19.16 0.41 16.74
N VAL A 17 19.68 -0.62 17.39
CA VAL A 17 19.48 -2.03 16.97
C VAL A 17 18.00 -2.39 17.03
N PHE A 18 17.29 -2.00 18.08
CA PHE A 18 15.84 -2.20 18.17
C PHE A 18 15.11 -1.51 17.02
N MET A 19 15.39 -0.24 16.76
CA MET A 19 14.74 0.54 15.70
C MET A 19 15.04 -0.03 14.30
N TRP A 20 16.25 -0.53 14.09
CA TRP A 20 16.63 -1.21 12.86
C TRP A 20 15.87 -2.54 12.69
N ARG A 21 15.74 -3.33 13.76
CA ARG A 21 14.94 -4.57 13.73
C ARG A 21 13.47 -4.29 13.44
N GLU A 22 12.89 -3.25 14.03
CA GLU A 22 11.52 -2.82 13.72
C GLU A 22 11.37 -2.38 12.25
N ALA A 23 12.41 -1.77 11.67
CA ALA A 23 12.45 -1.40 10.24
C ALA A 23 12.52 -2.59 9.29
N GLN A 24 13.10 -3.72 9.74
CA GLN A 24 13.27 -4.93 8.94
C GLN A 24 12.21 -6.00 9.18
N ARG A 25 11.12 -5.67 9.90
CA ARG A 25 10.02 -6.62 10.11
C ARG A 25 9.40 -7.03 8.78
N ASN A 26 8.97 -8.29 8.75
CA ASN A 26 8.29 -8.94 7.64
C ASN A 26 6.94 -9.43 8.14
N GLU A 27 6.07 -8.48 8.46
CA GLU A 27 4.77 -8.72 9.09
C GLU A 27 3.66 -8.63 8.05
N VAL A 28 2.80 -9.66 8.01
CA VAL A 28 1.58 -9.70 7.22
C VAL A 28 0.41 -9.66 8.19
N LEU A 29 -0.27 -8.52 8.28
CA LEU A 29 -1.46 -8.34 9.09
C LEU A 29 -2.66 -8.84 8.29
N ALA A 30 -3.43 -9.76 8.86
CA ALA A 30 -4.58 -10.35 8.19
C ALA A 30 -5.88 -9.81 8.79
N ASP A 31 -6.70 -9.18 7.96
CA ASP A 31 -7.97 -8.57 8.35
C ASP A 31 -9.11 -9.11 7.47
N VAL A 32 -10.28 -9.28 8.06
CA VAL A 32 -11.50 -9.69 7.35
C VAL A 32 -12.54 -8.59 7.48
N LEU A 33 -12.95 -8.04 6.35
CA LEU A 33 -13.99 -7.03 6.25
C LEU A 33 -15.25 -7.62 5.62
N THR A 34 -16.40 -7.23 6.16
CA THR A 34 -17.71 -7.62 5.64
C THR A 34 -18.45 -6.40 5.15
N PHE A 35 -19.07 -6.50 3.98
CA PHE A 35 -19.90 -5.43 3.44
C PHE A 35 -21.26 -5.99 3.00
N PRO A 36 -22.39 -5.36 3.38
CA PRO A 36 -23.73 -5.83 3.00
C PRO A 36 -23.92 -5.89 1.47
N HIS A 37 -23.35 -4.92 0.77
CA HIS A 37 -23.47 -4.73 -0.68
C HIS A 37 -22.32 -5.34 -1.48
N TYR A 38 -21.45 -6.15 -0.86
CA TYR A 38 -20.44 -6.88 -1.62
C TYR A 38 -21.12 -7.86 -2.60
N PRO A 39 -20.80 -7.80 -3.91
CA PRO A 39 -21.59 -8.47 -4.93
C PRO A 39 -21.32 -9.97 -5.04
N TRP A 40 -20.14 -10.43 -4.64
CA TRP A 40 -19.73 -11.82 -4.88
C TRP A 40 -20.03 -12.72 -3.71
N GLN A 41 -20.37 -13.98 -4.02
CA GLN A 41 -20.52 -15.04 -3.02
C GLN A 41 -19.16 -15.50 -2.47
N LYS A 42 -18.15 -15.58 -3.34
CA LYS A 42 -16.78 -15.89 -2.94
C LYS A 42 -16.10 -14.63 -2.39
N PRO A 43 -15.35 -14.71 -1.27
CA PRO A 43 -14.50 -13.61 -0.82
C PRO A 43 -13.44 -13.21 -1.85
N LEU A 44 -13.04 -11.93 -1.82
CA LEU A 44 -11.87 -11.40 -2.50
C LEU A 44 -10.75 -11.16 -1.48
N THR A 45 -9.60 -11.78 -1.68
CA THR A 45 -8.42 -11.61 -0.82
C THR A 45 -7.36 -10.77 -1.52
N ILE A 46 -6.99 -9.67 -0.89
CA ILE A 46 -6.09 -8.65 -1.42
C ILE A 46 -4.81 -8.66 -0.59
N PHE A 47 -3.66 -8.84 -1.24
CA PHE A 47 -2.38 -8.54 -0.61
C PHE A 47 -1.98 -7.10 -0.92
N PHE A 48 -2.05 -6.23 0.09
CA PHE A 48 -1.70 -4.82 -0.01
C PHE A 48 -0.32 -4.56 0.60
N ILE A 49 0.57 -3.98 -0.23
CA ILE A 49 1.92 -3.59 0.15
C ILE A 49 2.18 -2.17 -0.35
N SER A 50 2.71 -1.30 0.49
CA SER A 50 3.06 0.08 0.10
C SER A 50 4.46 0.44 0.61
N ASP A 51 5.03 1.51 0.05
CA ASP A 51 6.25 2.13 0.55
C ASP A 51 7.42 1.14 0.62
N ILE A 52 7.64 0.35 -0.44
CA ILE A 52 8.73 -0.64 -0.49
C ILE A 52 10.09 0.06 -0.51
N HIS A 53 10.18 1.19 -1.22
CA HIS A 53 11.38 2.02 -1.34
C HIS A 53 12.62 1.18 -1.68
N ARG A 54 13.60 1.15 -0.77
CA ARG A 54 14.90 0.49 -0.94
C ARG A 54 14.88 -1.01 -0.62
N ARG A 55 13.82 -1.54 0.00
CA ARG A 55 13.80 -2.92 0.51
C ARG A 55 13.65 -3.94 -0.62
N THR A 56 14.27 -5.09 -0.42
CA THR A 56 13.90 -6.31 -1.15
C THR A 56 12.79 -7.00 -0.37
N ILE A 57 11.74 -7.45 -1.05
CA ILE A 57 10.66 -8.20 -0.43
C ILE A 57 11.23 -9.53 0.05
N HIS A 58 11.08 -9.80 1.34
CA HIS A 58 11.63 -11.01 1.92
C HIS A 58 10.79 -12.23 1.50
N PRO A 59 11.40 -13.39 1.16
CA PRO A 59 10.66 -14.58 0.72
C PRO A 59 9.57 -15.03 1.70
N SER A 60 9.79 -14.85 3.01
CA SER A 60 8.79 -15.19 4.03
C SER A 60 7.48 -14.41 3.90
N ILE A 61 7.48 -13.21 3.32
CA ILE A 61 6.23 -12.47 3.01
C ILE A 61 5.48 -13.22 1.91
N ILE A 62 6.18 -13.56 0.82
CA ILE A 62 5.62 -14.26 -0.33
C ILE A 62 5.03 -15.61 0.11
N GLU A 63 5.75 -16.38 0.91
CA GLU A 63 5.30 -17.66 1.44
C GLU A 63 4.01 -17.55 2.28
N GLN A 64 3.83 -16.45 3.02
CA GLN A 64 2.63 -16.24 3.86
C GLN A 64 1.37 -15.96 3.05
N VAL A 65 1.50 -15.38 1.86
CA VAL A 65 0.36 -14.87 1.06
C VAL A 65 0.12 -15.66 -0.22
N LYS A 66 1.12 -16.41 -0.72
CA LYS A 66 0.98 -17.23 -1.92
C LYS A 66 -0.08 -18.32 -1.73
N GLY A 67 -0.96 -18.45 -2.73
CA GLY A 67 -2.06 -19.42 -2.71
C GLY A 67 -3.27 -19.02 -1.85
N ARG A 68 -3.23 -17.83 -1.22
CA ARG A 68 -4.35 -17.27 -0.43
C ARG A 68 -4.87 -15.95 -1.00
N THR A 69 -4.08 -15.31 -1.86
CA THR A 69 -4.34 -13.99 -2.43
C THR A 69 -4.94 -14.12 -3.82
N ASP A 70 -5.99 -13.36 -4.11
CA ASP A 70 -6.59 -13.25 -5.43
C ASP A 70 -5.96 -12.11 -6.25
N ILE A 71 -5.57 -10.99 -5.61
CA ILE A 71 -4.84 -9.87 -6.25
C ILE A 71 -3.78 -9.25 -5.33
N VAL A 72 -2.70 -8.74 -5.91
CA VAL A 72 -1.71 -7.91 -5.21
C VAL A 72 -1.92 -6.44 -5.59
N ILE A 73 -1.91 -5.56 -4.60
CA ILE A 73 -1.94 -4.10 -4.81
C ILE A 73 -0.66 -3.50 -4.21
N ILE A 74 0.12 -2.84 -5.06
CA ILE A 74 1.24 -1.99 -4.66
C ILE A 74 0.73 -0.56 -4.52
N GLY A 75 0.61 -0.09 -3.27
CA GLY A 75 0.07 1.21 -2.90
C GLY A 75 1.01 2.40 -3.13
N GLY A 76 1.89 2.35 -4.13
CA GLY A 76 2.91 3.36 -4.42
C GLY A 76 4.19 3.26 -3.61
N ASP A 77 5.17 4.06 -4.02
CA ASP A 77 6.55 4.08 -3.51
C ASP A 77 7.21 2.69 -3.58
N LEU A 78 7.10 2.07 -4.75
CA LEU A 78 7.83 0.85 -5.10
C LEU A 78 9.33 1.15 -5.33
N ALA A 79 9.61 2.33 -5.88
CA ALA A 79 10.93 2.80 -6.24
C ALA A 79 11.34 4.05 -5.45
N GLU A 80 12.64 4.32 -5.45
CA GLU A 80 13.25 5.52 -4.86
C GLU A 80 14.57 5.81 -5.58
N LYS A 81 15.01 7.07 -5.61
CA LYS A 81 16.30 7.45 -6.19
C LYS A 81 17.46 6.60 -5.66
N GLY A 82 18.25 6.06 -6.58
CA GLY A 82 19.43 5.24 -6.27
C GLY A 82 19.12 3.77 -5.97
N VAL A 83 17.87 3.33 -6.11
CA VAL A 83 17.53 1.91 -6.15
C VAL A 83 17.73 1.39 -7.57
N PRO A 84 18.52 0.32 -7.79
CA PRO A 84 18.68 -0.27 -9.12
C PRO A 84 17.37 -0.86 -9.65
N LEU A 85 17.10 -0.69 -10.94
CA LEU A 85 15.91 -1.26 -11.60
C LEU A 85 15.84 -2.78 -11.43
N GLU A 86 16.98 -3.47 -11.34
CA GLU A 86 17.05 -4.91 -11.12
C GLU A 86 16.51 -5.32 -9.74
N ARG A 87 16.57 -4.44 -8.74
CA ARG A 87 15.93 -4.70 -7.43
C ARG A 87 14.42 -4.55 -7.54
N ILE A 88 13.95 -3.50 -8.22
CA ILE A 88 12.52 -3.24 -8.44
C ILE A 88 11.91 -4.40 -9.24
N SER A 89 12.58 -4.81 -10.32
CA SER A 89 12.22 -5.96 -11.16
C SER A 89 12.08 -7.25 -10.34
N ARG A 90 13.06 -7.59 -9.48
CA ARG A 90 12.97 -8.79 -8.62
C ARG A 90 11.83 -8.74 -7.60
N ASN A 91 11.53 -7.56 -7.05
CA ASN A 91 10.38 -7.39 -6.16
C ASN A 91 9.07 -7.67 -6.91
N LEU A 92 8.92 -7.12 -8.11
CA LEU A 92 7.77 -7.35 -8.98
C LEU A 92 7.64 -8.84 -9.37
N GLU A 93 8.74 -9.49 -9.75
CA GLU A 93 8.78 -10.94 -10.04
C GLU A 93 8.32 -11.77 -8.83
N SER A 94 8.72 -11.38 -7.62
CA SER A 94 8.31 -12.06 -6.39
C SER A 94 6.81 -11.89 -6.13
N LEU A 95 6.28 -10.68 -6.32
CA LEU A 95 4.85 -10.38 -6.13
C LEU A 95 3.98 -11.07 -7.19
N LYS A 96 4.45 -11.17 -8.44
CA LYS A 96 3.75 -11.86 -9.52
C LYS A 96 3.57 -13.36 -9.26
N GLN A 97 4.42 -13.97 -8.42
CA GLN A 97 4.24 -15.36 -8.00
C GLN A 97 3.09 -15.55 -7.01
N VAL A 98 2.56 -14.46 -6.46
CA VAL A 98 1.43 -14.46 -5.51
C VAL A 98 0.11 -14.42 -6.27
N ALA A 99 -0.10 -13.37 -7.07
CA ALA A 99 -1.33 -13.12 -7.83
C ALA A 99 -1.09 -12.00 -8.89
N PRO A 100 -2.06 -11.67 -9.77
CA PRO A 100 -1.98 -10.48 -10.62
C PRO A 100 -1.70 -9.21 -9.81
N VAL A 101 -0.80 -8.36 -10.33
CA VAL A 101 -0.26 -7.20 -9.59
C VAL A 101 -0.80 -5.91 -10.18
N PHE A 102 -1.40 -5.10 -9.31
CA PHE A 102 -1.85 -3.75 -9.58
C PHE A 102 -0.94 -2.73 -8.88
N PHE A 103 -0.73 -1.58 -9.51
CA PHE A 103 0.17 -0.55 -8.99
C PHE A 103 -0.46 0.83 -9.16
N VAL A 104 -0.36 1.67 -8.12
CA VAL A 104 -0.58 3.12 -8.20
C VAL A 104 0.72 3.86 -7.95
N TRP A 105 0.88 5.04 -8.55
CA TRP A 105 2.09 5.84 -8.38
C TRP A 105 2.14 6.53 -7.02
N GLY A 106 3.31 6.45 -6.37
CA GLY A 106 3.69 7.29 -5.24
C GLY A 106 4.66 8.40 -5.65
N ASN A 107 4.99 9.27 -4.71
CA ASN A 107 5.85 10.42 -4.96
C ASN A 107 7.31 10.03 -5.22
N ASN A 108 7.81 8.95 -4.60
CA ASN A 108 9.19 8.50 -4.77
C ASN A 108 9.40 7.72 -6.07
N ASP A 109 8.34 7.14 -6.63
CA ASP A 109 8.39 6.48 -7.94
C ASP A 109 8.77 7.47 -9.06
N TYR A 110 8.46 8.76 -8.88
CA TYR A 110 8.83 9.85 -9.79
C TYR A 110 10.27 10.35 -9.62
N GLU A 111 11.03 9.85 -8.65
CA GLU A 111 12.44 10.21 -8.50
C GLU A 111 13.36 9.50 -9.50
N ILE A 112 12.83 8.47 -10.18
CA ILE A 112 13.47 7.81 -11.32
C ILE A 112 12.68 8.09 -12.60
N PRO A 113 13.30 7.97 -13.79
CA PRO A 113 12.60 8.28 -15.04
C PRO A 113 11.35 7.41 -15.21
N SER A 114 10.17 8.04 -15.24
CA SER A 114 8.89 7.30 -15.31
C SER A 114 8.77 6.40 -16.54
N ALA A 115 9.48 6.71 -17.63
CA ALA A 115 9.55 5.88 -18.83
C ALA A 115 10.23 4.52 -18.56
N GLU A 116 11.26 4.48 -17.72
CA GLU A 116 11.96 3.24 -17.35
C GLU A 116 11.06 2.33 -16.51
N LEU A 117 10.40 2.89 -15.50
CA LEU A 117 9.41 2.16 -14.71
C LEU A 117 8.24 1.66 -15.57
N SER A 118 7.69 2.52 -16.43
CA SER A 118 6.57 2.15 -17.30
C SER A 118 6.95 1.01 -18.25
N LYS A 119 8.18 1.04 -18.80
CA LYS A 119 8.71 -0.04 -19.62
C LYS A 119 8.82 -1.34 -18.83
N LEU A 120 9.38 -1.29 -17.62
CA LEU A 120 9.48 -2.47 -16.74
C LEU A 120 8.11 -3.05 -16.39
N PHE A 121 7.14 -2.18 -16.06
CA PHE A 121 5.77 -2.59 -15.79
C PHE A 121 5.13 -3.29 -16.99
N GLN A 122 5.32 -2.76 -18.20
CA GLN A 122 4.84 -3.39 -19.42
C GLN A 122 5.50 -4.75 -19.67
N GLU A 123 6.83 -4.82 -19.57
CA GLU A 123 7.61 -6.06 -19.74
C GLU A 123 7.20 -7.15 -18.73
N GLN A 124 6.79 -6.75 -17.53
CA GLN A 124 6.35 -7.67 -16.48
C GLN A 124 4.83 -7.80 -16.35
N GLY A 125 4.03 -7.18 -17.21
CA GLY A 125 2.56 -7.30 -17.17
C GLY A 125 1.94 -6.80 -15.85
N ILE A 126 2.45 -5.68 -15.33
CA ILE A 126 1.88 -5.01 -14.15
C ILE A 126 0.72 -4.12 -14.58
N HIS A 127 -0.42 -4.22 -13.88
CA HIS A 127 -1.58 -3.36 -14.13
C HIS A 127 -1.41 -2.02 -13.43
N VAL A 128 -0.97 -1.00 -14.18
CA VAL A 128 -0.77 0.35 -13.65
C VAL A 128 -2.08 1.13 -13.70
N LEU A 129 -2.56 1.57 -12.55
CA LEU A 129 -3.77 2.40 -12.43
C LEU A 129 -3.36 3.86 -12.17
N ARG A 130 -3.33 4.65 -13.24
CA ARG A 130 -2.90 6.05 -13.21
C ARG A 130 -4.06 6.97 -13.56
N ASN A 131 -4.83 7.34 -12.54
CA ASN A 131 -6.15 7.98 -12.71
C ASN A 131 -7.06 7.14 -13.61
N ASP A 132 -7.10 5.85 -13.32
CA ASP A 132 -7.79 4.84 -14.12
C ASP A 132 -8.42 3.80 -13.20
N SER A 133 -9.25 2.93 -13.77
CA SER A 133 -9.94 1.88 -13.05
C SER A 133 -9.88 0.55 -13.79
N PHE A 134 -10.01 -0.54 -13.04
CA PHE A 134 -10.04 -1.88 -13.58
C PHE A 134 -11.22 -2.64 -12.97
N CYS A 135 -12.08 -3.18 -13.84
CA CYS A 135 -13.16 -4.05 -13.41
C CYS A 135 -12.60 -5.45 -13.13
N LEU A 136 -12.67 -5.91 -11.89
CA LEU A 136 -12.21 -7.24 -11.47
C LEU A 136 -13.22 -8.35 -11.79
N SER A 137 -14.46 -7.99 -12.15
CA SER A 137 -15.51 -8.96 -12.49
C SER A 137 -15.31 -9.51 -13.90
N ALA A 138 -15.50 -10.83 -14.05
CA ALA A 138 -15.55 -11.48 -15.36
C ALA A 138 -16.85 -11.14 -16.11
N ASP A 139 -17.96 -10.98 -15.37
CA ASP A 139 -19.26 -10.55 -15.89
C ASP A 139 -19.51 -9.09 -15.51
N VAL A 140 -19.82 -8.26 -16.49
CA VAL A 140 -19.95 -6.81 -16.30
C VAL A 140 -21.44 -6.41 -16.28
N THR A 141 -22.14 -6.72 -15.18
CA THR A 141 -23.43 -6.09 -14.84
C THR A 141 -23.22 -5.02 -13.77
N ASP A 142 -24.14 -4.05 -13.70
CA ASP A 142 -23.98 -2.89 -12.80
C ASP A 142 -23.91 -3.31 -11.32
N ASP A 143 -24.70 -4.31 -10.94
CA ASP A 143 -24.87 -4.81 -9.57
C ASP A 143 -23.89 -5.91 -9.14
N SER A 144 -23.09 -6.46 -10.07
CA SER A 144 -22.11 -7.52 -9.78
C SER A 144 -20.65 -7.10 -9.95
N SER A 145 -20.44 -5.85 -10.37
CA SER A 145 -19.12 -5.32 -10.71
C SER A 145 -18.32 -4.90 -9.47
N VAL A 146 -17.06 -5.35 -9.39
CA VAL A 146 -16.08 -4.86 -8.42
C VAL A 146 -15.03 -4.07 -9.18
N TYR A 147 -14.89 -2.77 -8.88
CA TYR A 147 -13.89 -1.91 -9.50
C TYR A 147 -12.73 -1.64 -8.55
N LEU A 148 -11.52 -1.79 -9.07
CA LEU A 148 -10.30 -1.28 -8.47
C LEU A 148 -9.96 0.05 -9.14
N ILE A 149 -9.98 1.14 -8.37
CA ILE A 149 -9.78 2.51 -8.84
C ILE A 149 -8.43 2.98 -8.33
N GLY A 150 -7.55 3.44 -9.21
CA GLY A 150 -6.25 3.97 -8.84
C GLY A 150 -6.07 5.42 -9.28
N VAL A 151 -5.59 6.26 -8.37
CA VAL A 151 -5.28 7.66 -8.66
C VAL A 151 -3.78 7.89 -8.61
N ASP A 152 -3.32 8.77 -9.49
CA ASP A 152 -1.92 9.21 -9.51
C ASP A 152 -1.59 10.05 -8.26
N ASP A 153 -0.30 10.26 -8.01
CA ASP A 153 0.18 10.92 -6.80
C ASP A 153 -0.35 12.35 -6.65
N VAL A 154 -0.83 12.65 -5.45
CA VAL A 154 -1.39 13.96 -5.09
C VAL A 154 -0.29 15.01 -4.99
N SER A 155 0.89 14.64 -4.46
CA SER A 155 1.97 15.61 -4.22
C SER A 155 2.59 16.13 -5.52
N LYS A 156 2.52 15.36 -6.62
CA LYS A 156 2.91 15.80 -7.97
C LYS A 156 1.83 16.62 -8.69
N GLY A 157 0.64 16.76 -8.10
CA GLY A 157 -0.49 17.44 -8.75
C GLY A 157 -1.12 16.64 -9.89
N ASN A 158 -0.81 15.35 -10.01
CA ASN A 158 -1.26 14.52 -11.12
C ASN A 158 -2.59 13.80 -10.82
N SER A 159 -3.02 13.70 -9.56
CA SER A 159 -4.25 13.01 -9.17
C SER A 159 -5.50 13.61 -9.83
N CYS A 160 -6.33 12.80 -10.49
CA CYS A 160 -7.56 13.20 -11.16
C CYS A 160 -8.72 12.24 -10.86
N LYS A 161 -9.65 12.66 -9.99
CA LYS A 161 -10.82 11.85 -9.62
C LYS A 161 -11.72 11.56 -10.83
N THR A 162 -12.03 12.58 -11.63
CA THR A 162 -12.94 12.44 -12.77
C THR A 162 -12.44 11.41 -13.79
N SER A 163 -11.14 11.40 -14.08
CA SER A 163 -10.54 10.40 -14.98
C SER A 163 -10.59 9.00 -14.37
N ALA A 164 -10.26 8.86 -13.09
CA ALA A 164 -10.24 7.57 -12.40
C ALA A 164 -11.62 6.90 -12.31
N PHE A 165 -12.69 7.70 -12.25
CA PHE A 165 -14.07 7.21 -12.17
C PHE A 165 -14.76 7.11 -13.54
N LYS A 166 -14.10 7.47 -14.64
CA LYS A 166 -14.74 7.64 -15.96
C LYS A 166 -15.49 6.40 -16.45
N GLU A 167 -14.94 5.21 -16.19
CA GLU A 167 -15.48 3.92 -16.64
C GLU A 167 -16.14 3.13 -15.48
N VAL A 168 -16.22 3.74 -14.29
CA VAL A 168 -16.77 3.11 -13.07
C VAL A 168 -18.28 3.24 -13.07
N ARG A 169 -18.96 2.10 -12.93
CA ARG A 169 -20.43 2.05 -12.84
C ARG A 169 -20.91 2.53 -11.47
N ASN A 170 -22.09 3.14 -11.42
CA ASN A 170 -22.57 3.82 -10.21
C ASN A 170 -22.80 2.83 -9.05
N GLU A 171 -23.44 1.69 -9.32
CA GLU A 171 -23.84 0.67 -8.36
C GLU A 171 -22.75 -0.38 -8.08
N ALA A 172 -21.56 -0.20 -8.66
CA ALA A 172 -20.44 -1.10 -8.47
C ALA A 172 -19.89 -1.05 -7.05
N PHE A 173 -19.33 -2.17 -6.58
CA PHE A 173 -18.49 -2.18 -5.38
C PHE A 173 -17.12 -1.57 -5.70
N LYS A 174 -16.76 -0.47 -5.03
CA LYS A 174 -15.57 0.33 -5.38
C LYS A 174 -14.49 0.22 -4.30
N ILE A 175 -13.31 -0.22 -4.73
CA ILE A 175 -12.07 -0.21 -3.95
C ILE A 175 -11.18 0.87 -4.56
N LEU A 176 -10.83 1.90 -3.79
CA LEU A 176 -9.96 2.98 -4.24
C LEU A 176 -8.58 2.88 -3.60
N VAL A 177 -7.55 3.04 -4.42
CA VAL A 177 -6.16 3.07 -3.98
C VAL A 177 -5.55 4.41 -4.34
N SER A 178 -4.98 5.06 -3.35
CA SER A 178 -4.16 6.26 -3.54
C SER A 178 -2.95 6.15 -2.66
N HIS A 179 -1.76 6.42 -3.21
CA HIS A 179 -0.56 6.42 -2.38
C HIS A 179 -0.69 7.42 -1.22
N ASN A 180 -1.21 8.62 -1.49
CA ASN A 180 -1.34 9.68 -0.49
C ASN A 180 -2.75 9.70 0.15
N PRO A 181 -2.86 9.53 1.48
CA PRO A 181 -4.16 9.42 2.15
C PRO A 181 -4.98 10.70 2.11
N ILE A 182 -4.36 11.87 1.84
CA ILE A 182 -5.08 13.14 1.70
C ILE A 182 -6.10 13.09 0.55
N PHE A 183 -5.91 12.22 -0.45
CA PHE A 183 -6.86 12.08 -1.55
C PHE A 183 -8.29 11.76 -1.08
N ARG A 184 -8.46 11.06 0.05
CA ARG A 184 -9.78 10.72 0.60
C ARG A 184 -10.66 11.95 0.90
N ASN A 185 -10.04 13.12 1.09
CA ASN A 185 -10.76 14.38 1.31
C ASN A 185 -11.43 14.92 0.03
N LYS A 186 -11.09 14.39 -1.14
CA LYS A 186 -11.74 14.70 -2.42
C LYS A 186 -12.96 13.80 -2.70
N LEU A 187 -13.15 12.78 -1.85
CA LEU A 187 -14.27 11.85 -1.95
C LEU A 187 -15.46 12.40 -1.16
N THR A 188 -16.64 12.15 -1.71
CA THR A 188 -17.95 12.50 -1.15
C THR A 188 -18.77 11.23 -1.00
N ALA A 189 -19.85 11.28 -0.23
CA ALA A 189 -20.77 10.14 -0.09
C ALA A 189 -21.34 9.67 -1.46
N ALA A 190 -21.47 10.58 -2.43
CA ALA A 190 -21.96 10.25 -3.77
C ALA A 190 -20.95 9.44 -4.62
N ASP A 191 -19.65 9.45 -4.27
CA ASP A 191 -18.66 8.62 -4.95
C ASP A 191 -18.81 7.14 -4.57
N ASP A 192 -19.45 6.84 -3.43
CA ASP A 192 -19.80 5.50 -2.93
C ASP A 192 -18.62 4.51 -2.95
N VAL A 193 -17.48 4.96 -2.42
CA VAL A 193 -16.28 4.14 -2.24
C VAL A 193 -16.44 3.31 -0.97
N SER A 194 -16.33 1.99 -1.08
CA SER A 194 -16.50 1.07 0.05
C SER A 194 -15.20 0.85 0.82
N LEU A 195 -14.07 0.78 0.11
CA LEU A 195 -12.75 0.55 0.69
C LEU A 195 -11.73 1.52 0.10
N PHE A 196 -10.96 2.20 0.95
CA PHE A 196 -9.85 3.05 0.57
C PHE A 196 -8.54 2.53 1.15
N LEU A 197 -7.54 2.31 0.31
CA LEU A 197 -6.22 1.80 0.68
C LEU A 197 -5.12 2.82 0.36
N SER A 198 -4.21 3.04 1.31
CA SER A 198 -3.17 4.05 1.18
C SER A 198 -1.92 3.77 2.01
N GLY A 199 -0.82 4.48 1.70
CA GLY A 199 0.49 4.38 2.36
C GLY A 199 1.04 5.77 2.68
N HIS A 200 2.24 6.08 2.18
CA HIS A 200 2.89 7.40 2.14
C HIS A 200 3.42 7.95 3.47
N THR A 201 2.64 7.84 4.54
CA THR A 201 2.94 8.50 5.82
C THR A 201 3.92 7.73 6.69
N HIS A 202 4.16 6.46 6.36
CA HIS A 202 4.93 5.50 7.15
C HIS A 202 4.47 5.36 8.62
N GLY A 203 3.25 5.79 8.95
CA GLY A 203 2.79 5.93 10.32
C GLY A 203 3.59 6.91 11.17
N GLY A 204 4.29 7.87 10.54
CA GLY A 204 5.26 8.72 11.21
C GLY A 204 6.47 7.94 11.71
N GLN A 205 7.10 7.15 10.84
CA GLN A 205 8.28 6.27 10.98
C GLN A 205 9.03 6.30 12.33
N ILE A 206 9.41 7.47 12.82
CA ILE A 206 9.98 7.68 14.15
C ILE A 206 8.97 8.40 15.06
N ARG A 207 8.48 7.69 16.07
CA ARG A 207 7.55 8.21 17.07
C ARG A 207 8.22 8.27 18.45
N PHE A 208 8.24 9.45 19.05
CA PHE A 208 8.73 9.65 20.41
C PHE A 208 7.55 9.77 21.38
N LEU A 209 7.51 8.92 22.40
CA LEU A 209 6.41 8.85 23.38
C LEU A 209 5.01 8.76 22.72
N GLY A 210 4.92 8.07 21.58
CA GLY A 210 3.67 7.90 20.82
C GLY A 210 3.37 9.01 19.81
N PHE A 211 4.08 10.14 19.85
CA PHE A 211 3.93 11.26 18.92
C PHE A 211 4.86 11.12 17.73
N GLY A 212 4.34 11.31 16.52
CA GLY A 212 5.09 11.32 15.27
C GLY A 212 4.56 12.40 14.33
N PRO A 213 5.28 12.70 13.24
CA PRO A 213 4.93 13.77 12.31
C PRO A 213 3.60 13.53 11.56
N TYR A 214 3.19 12.26 11.47
CA TYR A 214 1.92 11.85 10.89
C TYR A 214 1.16 10.95 11.86
N LYS A 215 -0.14 10.78 11.61
CA LYS A 215 -0.96 9.80 12.34
C LYS A 215 -0.36 8.40 12.14
N LYS A 216 -0.43 7.57 13.18
CA LYS A 216 -0.01 6.16 13.08
C LYS A 216 -0.97 5.45 12.12
N GLY A 217 -0.44 4.59 11.25
CA GLY A 217 -1.24 3.80 10.32
C GLY A 217 -2.16 2.82 11.04
N GLY A 218 -3.22 2.43 10.33
CA GLY A 218 -4.28 1.55 10.80
C GLY A 218 -5.60 1.79 10.06
N TRP A 219 -6.63 1.10 10.53
CA TRP A 219 -8.00 1.17 10.04
C TRP A 219 -8.78 2.35 10.66
N GLU A 220 -9.57 3.01 9.83
CA GLU A 220 -10.48 4.11 10.16
C GLU A 220 -11.77 3.95 9.36
N ARG A 221 -12.87 4.56 9.83
CA ARG A 221 -14.10 4.70 9.05
C ARG A 221 -14.35 6.16 8.71
N GLN A 222 -14.76 6.42 7.46
CA GLN A 222 -15.23 7.72 6.99
C GLN A 222 -16.63 7.54 6.40
N GLY A 223 -17.66 7.68 7.23
CA GLY A 223 -19.01 7.23 6.89
C GLY A 223 -19.04 5.70 6.75
N GLU A 224 -19.56 5.21 5.64
CA GLU A 224 -19.59 3.78 5.31
C GLU A 224 -18.30 3.26 4.65
N MET A 225 -17.35 4.16 4.32
CA MET A 225 -16.07 3.77 3.72
C MET A 225 -15.11 3.27 4.80
N GLU A 226 -14.60 2.05 4.64
CA GLU A 226 -13.45 1.53 5.38
C GLU A 226 -12.15 2.12 4.80
N VAL A 227 -11.25 2.58 5.67
CA VAL A 227 -10.04 3.29 5.26
C VAL A 227 -8.83 2.68 5.95
N LEU A 228 -7.89 2.16 5.16
CA LEU A 228 -6.58 1.73 5.64
C LEU A 228 -5.51 2.73 5.20
N VAL A 229 -4.76 3.24 6.18
CA VAL A 229 -3.48 3.90 5.94
C VAL A 229 -2.38 3.02 6.52
N SER A 230 -1.60 2.38 5.66
CA SER A 230 -0.53 1.46 6.06
C SER A 230 0.67 2.20 6.67
N ASN A 231 1.34 1.59 7.65
CA ASN A 231 2.65 2.04 8.10
C ASN A 231 3.75 1.80 7.06
N GLY A 232 3.48 1.06 5.98
CA GLY A 232 4.40 0.76 4.88
C GLY A 232 5.40 -0.35 5.19
N TYR A 233 5.91 -1.01 4.15
CA TYR A 233 6.86 -2.11 4.28
C TYR A 233 8.32 -1.62 4.43
N GLY A 234 8.71 -0.65 3.62
CA GLY A 234 10.04 -0.04 3.58
C GLY A 234 10.26 1.05 4.61
N THR A 235 11.20 1.94 4.33
CA THR A 235 11.50 3.13 5.12
C THR A 235 11.92 4.24 4.18
N SER A 236 11.57 5.48 4.49
CA SER A 236 12.13 6.65 3.82
C SER A 236 13.41 7.10 4.54
N GLY A 237 14.47 7.39 3.79
CA GLY A 237 15.74 7.84 4.32
C GLY A 237 16.47 6.78 5.16
N VAL A 238 16.51 6.96 6.48
CA VAL A 238 17.26 6.09 7.39
C VAL A 238 16.45 4.83 7.71
N PRO A 239 17.03 3.61 7.62
CA PRO A 239 16.31 2.33 7.83
C PRO A 239 16.05 2.03 9.30
N LEU A 240 15.35 2.94 9.97
CA LEU A 240 15.00 2.87 11.39
C LEU A 240 13.51 3.18 11.55
N ARG A 241 12.84 2.43 12.44
CA ARG A 241 11.44 2.65 12.84
C ARG A 241 11.33 2.70 14.36
N LEU A 242 10.46 3.53 14.89
CA LEU A 242 10.12 3.56 16.31
C LEU A 242 8.63 3.86 16.46
N GLY A 243 7.85 2.94 17.04
CA GLY A 243 6.42 3.14 17.28
C GLY A 243 5.50 3.04 16.05
N ALA A 244 6.05 2.86 14.85
CA ALA A 244 5.34 2.58 13.60
C ALA A 244 6.04 1.45 12.85
N LYS A 245 5.65 0.20 13.13
CA LYS A 245 6.33 -1.01 12.63
C LYS A 245 6.18 -1.15 11.12
N ALA A 246 7.14 -1.80 10.46
CA ALA A 246 6.98 -2.18 9.05
C ALA A 246 5.91 -3.26 8.93
N GLU A 247 4.99 -3.10 7.99
CA GLU A 247 3.83 -4.00 7.83
C GLU A 247 3.40 -4.11 6.37
N THR A 248 2.66 -5.18 6.11
CA THR A 248 1.90 -5.45 4.88
C THR A 248 0.56 -6.04 5.29
N HIS A 249 -0.43 -6.03 4.40
CA HIS A 249 -1.80 -6.38 4.75
C HIS A 249 -2.35 -7.47 3.83
N LEU A 250 -3.00 -8.47 4.41
CA LEU A 250 -3.78 -9.49 3.72
C LEU A 250 -5.25 -9.29 4.08
N ILE A 251 -5.98 -8.63 3.19
CA ILE A 251 -7.32 -8.12 3.44
C ILE A 251 -8.31 -9.03 2.73
N THR A 252 -9.18 -9.70 3.49
CA THR A 252 -10.26 -10.51 2.91
C THR A 252 -11.56 -9.72 2.97
N ILE A 253 -12.18 -9.49 1.82
CA ILE A 253 -13.47 -8.84 1.68
C ILE A 253 -14.51 -9.90 1.37
N LYS A 254 -15.64 -9.91 2.09
CA LYS A 254 -16.74 -10.82 1.83
C LYS A 254 -18.10 -10.17 2.10
N LYS A 255 -19.16 -10.84 1.65
CA LYS A 255 -20.53 -10.48 2.01
C LYS A 255 -20.79 -10.79 3.49
N GLU A 256 -21.58 -9.95 4.15
CA GLU A 256 -22.10 -10.20 5.51
C GLU A 256 -22.90 -11.50 5.60
#